data_AF-A0A7J6VAA4-F1
#
_entry.id   AF-A0A7J6VAA4-F1
#
_cell.length_a   1.000
_cell.length_b   1.000
_cell.length_c   1.000
_cell.angle_alpha   90.00
_cell.angle_beta   90.00
_cell.angle_gamma   90.00
#
_symmetry.space_group_name_H-M   'P 1'
#
loop_
_entity.id
_entity.type
_entity.pdbx_description
1 polymer ?
#
loop_
_entity_poly.entity_id
_entity_poly.type
_entity_poly.pdbx_seq_one_letter_code
_entity_poly.pdbx_strand_id
1 'polypeptide(L)'
;AALKAATQTHGVKNTNVTSLRLEAETARDEATSALEQLHEAECEIKSLRTVTQRMTLTKEEMEEVVLKRCWLARYWNLCVQHGIHPEIAGSKYEFWSSLAPLPLEVVLAAGQKAKEENSVDKADIEEGHGMNDLLGEGSIESMLLIEKGLRELALLKVEDAILLALAQHRRPNLMRSGHSISDDVKLPIEGQKYIEAFELNQEESEDVHFKQAWLKYFWRRAKNHGLEQDIVDERLQFWINHGTRPPTSHDAVDVERGLLELKKLGIENQLWQATRKEVDPEGIYAKAKLQPDSDI
;
A
#
# COMPACT_ATOMS: atom_id res chain seq x y z
N ALA A 1 -52.50 62.78 47.48
CA ALA A 1 -51.96 61.45 47.81
C ALA A 1 -51.87 60.52 46.59
N ALA A 2 -52.92 60.39 45.78
CA ALA A 2 -52.95 59.51 44.60
C ALA A 2 -51.86 59.78 43.54
N LEU A 3 -51.55 61.05 43.27
CA LEU A 3 -50.54 61.41 42.27
C LEU A 3 -49.12 60.94 42.63
N LYS A 4 -48.74 61.02 43.93
CA LYS A 4 -47.43 60.55 44.42
C LYS A 4 -47.29 59.03 44.40
N ALA A 5 -48.37 58.30 44.69
CA ALA A 5 -48.40 56.85 44.64
C ALA A 5 -48.31 56.32 43.19
N ALA A 6 -48.99 56.98 42.25
CA ALA A 6 -48.92 56.67 40.82
C ALA A 6 -47.54 56.95 40.22
N THR A 7 -46.88 58.06 40.61
CA THR A 7 -45.53 58.37 40.13
C THR A 7 -44.48 57.40 40.67
N GLN A 8 -44.61 56.94 41.93
CA GLN A 8 -43.69 55.94 42.50
C GLN A 8 -43.86 54.55 41.85
N THR A 9 -45.10 54.11 41.63
CA THR A 9 -45.35 52.82 40.95
C THR A 9 -44.96 52.84 39.48
N HIS A 10 -45.13 53.97 38.79
CA HIS A 10 -44.68 54.12 37.40
C HIS A 10 -43.15 54.16 37.29
N GLY A 11 -42.46 54.82 38.22
CA GLY A 11 -40.99 54.84 38.30
C GLY A 11 -40.41 53.44 38.52
N VAL A 12 -40.94 52.68 39.48
CA VAL A 12 -40.52 51.30 39.77
C VAL A 12 -40.82 50.34 38.62
N LYS A 13 -41.96 50.51 37.93
CA LYS A 13 -42.25 49.74 36.71
C LYS A 13 -41.28 50.07 35.58
N ASN A 14 -40.91 51.34 35.40
CA ASN A 14 -39.95 51.73 34.37
C ASN A 14 -38.55 51.19 34.63
N THR A 15 -38.08 51.19 35.89
CA THR A 15 -36.77 50.62 36.26
C THR A 15 -36.72 49.11 36.08
N ASN A 16 -37.82 48.40 36.38
CA ASN A 16 -37.90 46.96 36.13
C ASN A 16 -37.91 46.64 34.63
N VAL A 17 -38.60 47.44 33.81
CA VAL A 17 -38.60 47.30 32.35
C VAL A 17 -37.21 47.55 31.76
N THR A 18 -36.47 48.55 32.27
CA THR A 18 -35.08 48.79 31.84
C THR A 18 -34.14 47.68 32.27
N SER A 19 -34.32 47.12 33.48
CA SER A 19 -33.53 45.98 33.96
C SER A 19 -33.75 44.74 33.10
N LEU A 20 -35.01 44.41 32.80
CA LEU A 20 -35.35 43.27 31.95
C LEU A 20 -34.83 43.42 30.52
N ARG A 21 -34.80 44.65 29.99
CA ARG A 21 -34.20 44.91 28.66
C ARG A 21 -32.69 44.70 28.65
N LEU A 22 -32.00 45.15 29.71
CA LEU A 22 -30.56 44.93 29.84
C LEU A 22 -30.25 43.43 29.94
N GLU A 23 -31.00 42.72 30.77
CA GLU A 23 -30.86 41.27 30.93
C GLU A 23 -31.15 40.52 29.61
N ALA A 24 -32.18 40.94 28.85
CA ALA A 24 -32.48 40.36 27.54
C ALA A 24 -31.37 40.64 26.50
N GLU A 25 -30.76 41.82 26.54
CA GLU A 25 -29.63 42.17 25.67
C GLU A 25 -28.41 41.31 26.02
N THR A 26 -28.06 41.20 27.31
CA THR A 26 -26.98 40.33 27.78
C THR A 26 -27.22 38.87 27.39
N ALA A 27 -28.43 38.34 27.60
CA ALA A 27 -28.77 36.97 27.22
C ALA A 27 -28.69 36.74 25.70
N ARG A 28 -29.01 37.75 24.89
CA ARG A 28 -28.88 37.68 23.43
C ARG A 28 -27.41 37.68 23.02
N ASP A 29 -26.60 38.54 23.62
CA ASP A 29 -25.16 38.62 23.33
C ASP A 29 -24.44 37.33 23.76
N GLU A 30 -24.80 36.78 24.91
CA GLU A 30 -24.36 35.45 25.37
C GLU A 30 -24.80 34.35 24.40
N ALA A 31 -26.04 34.38 23.90
CA ALA A 31 -26.52 33.40 22.91
C ALA A 31 -25.77 33.52 21.58
N THR A 32 -25.45 34.73 21.11
CA THR A 32 -24.62 34.92 19.90
C THR A 32 -23.20 34.42 20.10
N SER A 33 -22.59 34.71 21.25
CA SER A 33 -21.26 34.20 21.59
C SER A 33 -21.23 32.67 21.67
N ALA A 34 -22.29 32.05 22.21
CA ALA A 34 -22.40 30.60 22.27
C ALA A 34 -22.56 29.96 20.88
N LEU A 35 -23.29 30.62 19.97
CA LEU A 35 -23.42 30.16 18.58
C LEU A 35 -22.11 30.24 17.81
N GLU A 36 -21.32 31.30 18.01
CA GLU A 36 -20.00 31.44 17.41
C GLU A 36 -19.04 30.34 17.90
N GLN A 37 -19.00 30.09 19.22
CA GLN A 37 -18.19 29.00 19.80
C GLN A 37 -18.62 27.62 19.31
N LEU A 38 -19.93 27.39 19.16
CA LEU A 38 -20.44 26.13 18.62
C LEU A 38 -20.01 25.95 17.16
N HIS A 39 -20.06 27.00 16.35
CA HIS A 39 -19.60 26.95 14.97
C HIS A 39 -18.09 26.68 14.87
N GLU A 40 -17.28 27.32 15.70
CA GLU A 40 -15.84 27.07 15.79
C GLU A 40 -15.55 25.62 16.19
N ALA A 41 -16.20 25.12 17.24
CA ALA A 41 -16.07 23.73 17.67
C ALA A 41 -16.51 22.73 16.59
N GLU A 42 -17.58 23.02 15.83
CA GLU A 42 -17.99 22.20 14.69
C GLU A 42 -16.94 22.17 13.58
N CYS A 43 -16.30 23.31 13.28
CA CYS A 43 -15.21 23.40 12.33
C CYS A 43 -13.99 22.60 12.79
N GLU A 44 -13.63 22.67 14.07
CA GLU A 44 -12.56 21.86 14.66
C GLU A 44 -12.87 20.36 14.59
N ILE A 45 -14.09 19.94 14.93
CA ILE A 45 -14.53 18.55 14.84
C ILE A 45 -14.45 18.05 13.40
N LYS A 46 -14.86 18.86 12.41
CA LYS A 46 -14.74 18.52 10.99
C LYS A 46 -13.27 18.33 10.60
N SER A 47 -12.39 19.25 11.00
CA SER A 47 -10.94 19.16 10.75
C SER A 47 -10.33 17.90 11.36
N LEU A 48 -10.63 17.62 12.65
CA LEU A 48 -10.15 16.43 13.34
C LEU A 48 -10.64 15.14 12.69
N ARG A 49 -11.90 15.08 12.25
CA ARG A 49 -12.43 13.92 11.51
C ARG A 49 -11.65 13.67 10.22
N THR A 50 -11.33 14.72 9.45
CA THR A 50 -10.51 14.60 8.24
C THR A 50 -9.11 14.09 8.57
N VAL A 51 -8.47 14.59 9.62
CA VAL A 51 -7.15 14.11 10.06
C VAL A 51 -7.20 12.63 10.46
N THR A 52 -8.18 12.24 11.29
CA THR A 52 -8.36 10.83 11.70
C THR A 52 -8.59 9.91 10.50
N GLN A 53 -9.42 10.32 9.54
CA GLN A 53 -9.67 9.52 8.34
C GLN A 53 -8.41 9.35 7.47
N ARG A 54 -7.54 10.37 7.42
CA ARG A 54 -6.23 10.29 6.73
C ARG A 54 -5.22 9.42 7.47
N MET A 55 -5.42 9.14 8.75
CA MET A 55 -4.57 8.22 9.52
C MET A 55 -5.01 6.75 9.36
N THR A 56 -6.26 6.51 8.99
CA THR A 56 -6.76 5.17 8.70
C THR A 56 -6.33 4.72 7.30
N LEU A 57 -5.92 3.45 7.19
CA LEU A 57 -5.57 2.82 5.91
C LEU A 57 -6.84 2.29 5.22
N THR A 58 -6.90 2.41 3.89
CA THR A 58 -7.92 1.75 3.08
C THR A 58 -7.66 0.24 2.97
N LYS A 59 -8.63 -0.52 2.47
CA LYS A 59 -8.46 -1.97 2.23
C LYS A 59 -7.28 -2.26 1.31
N GLU A 60 -7.14 -1.50 0.23
CA GLU A 60 -6.02 -1.71 -0.71
C GLU A 60 -4.67 -1.33 -0.08
N GLU A 61 -4.62 -0.25 0.72
CA GLU A 61 -3.40 0.09 1.47
C GLU A 61 -3.04 -0.99 2.48
N MET A 62 -4.02 -1.61 3.14
CA MET A 62 -3.80 -2.74 4.03
C MET A 62 -3.26 -3.97 3.27
N GLU A 63 -3.80 -4.28 2.10
CA GLU A 63 -3.26 -5.36 1.25
C GLU A 63 -1.79 -5.10 0.90
N GLU A 64 -1.43 -3.88 0.54
CA GLU A 64 -0.03 -3.51 0.27
C GLU A 64 0.87 -3.66 1.50
N VAL A 65 0.38 -3.26 2.68
CA VAL A 65 1.09 -3.43 3.95
C VAL A 65 1.41 -4.91 4.20
N VAL A 66 0.43 -5.80 3.99
CA VAL A 66 0.61 -7.24 4.13
C VAL A 66 1.66 -7.77 3.14
N LEU A 67 1.59 -7.37 1.87
CA LEU A 67 2.57 -7.81 0.85
C LEU A 67 3.99 -7.34 1.21
N LYS A 68 4.16 -6.10 1.64
CA LYS A 68 5.45 -5.54 2.06
C LYS A 68 6.01 -6.25 3.30
N ARG A 69 5.17 -6.62 4.28
CA ARG A 69 5.57 -7.47 5.41
C ARG A 69 6.05 -8.84 4.93
N CYS A 70 5.37 -9.44 3.95
CA CYS A 70 5.78 -10.72 3.35
C CYS A 70 7.14 -10.62 2.66
N TRP A 71 7.40 -9.53 1.93
CA TRP A 71 8.71 -9.24 1.33
C TRP A 71 9.80 -9.19 2.42
N LEU A 72 9.57 -8.40 3.48
CA LEU A 72 10.51 -8.30 4.60
C LEU A 72 10.77 -9.66 5.24
N ALA A 73 9.72 -10.40 5.60
CA ALA A 73 9.85 -11.72 6.23
C ALA A 73 10.63 -12.70 5.36
N ARG A 74 10.31 -12.78 4.06
CA ARG A 74 10.97 -13.70 3.13
C ARG A 74 12.46 -13.36 2.97
N TYR A 75 12.79 -12.08 2.75
CA TYR A 75 14.18 -11.70 2.48
C TYR A 75 15.06 -11.80 3.72
N TRP A 76 14.54 -11.47 4.91
CA TRP A 76 15.27 -11.73 6.14
C TRP A 76 15.46 -13.23 6.42
N ASN A 77 14.49 -14.09 6.06
CA ASN A 77 14.67 -15.54 6.14
C ASN A 77 15.80 -16.03 5.22
N LEU A 78 15.84 -15.55 3.96
CA LEU A 78 16.92 -15.87 3.02
C LEU A 78 18.28 -15.40 3.56
N CYS A 79 18.34 -14.23 4.20
CA CYS A 79 19.56 -13.79 4.88
C CYS A 79 20.02 -14.78 5.96
N VAL A 80 19.10 -15.31 6.78
CA VAL A 80 19.43 -16.34 7.79
C VAL A 80 19.97 -17.61 7.13
N GLN A 81 19.32 -18.08 6.07
CA GLN A 81 19.70 -19.31 5.36
C GLN A 81 21.08 -19.23 4.70
N HIS A 82 21.43 -18.06 4.14
CA HIS A 82 22.69 -17.85 3.41
C HIS A 82 23.78 -17.16 4.25
N GLY A 83 23.52 -16.89 5.54
CA GLY A 83 24.49 -16.24 6.42
C GLY A 83 24.80 -14.79 6.04
N ILE A 84 23.84 -14.07 5.46
CA ILE A 84 23.95 -12.66 5.08
C ILE A 84 23.54 -11.79 6.27
N HIS A 85 24.39 -10.85 6.69
CA HIS A 85 24.17 -10.01 7.89
C HIS A 85 23.78 -10.85 9.14
N PRO A 86 24.57 -11.89 9.50
CA PRO A 86 24.20 -12.88 10.50
C PRO A 86 23.94 -12.28 11.89
N GLU A 87 24.51 -11.12 12.19
CA GLU A 87 24.34 -10.39 13.45
C GLU A 87 22.94 -9.80 13.64
N ILE A 88 22.19 -9.55 12.56
CA ILE A 88 20.82 -8.98 12.64
C ILE A 88 19.75 -9.87 12.02
N ALA A 89 20.09 -10.69 11.02
CA ALA A 89 19.11 -11.41 10.20
C ALA A 89 18.13 -12.25 11.02
N GLY A 90 18.61 -12.96 12.06
CA GLY A 90 17.77 -13.78 12.94
C GLY A 90 16.67 -12.96 13.63
N SER A 91 17.07 -11.89 14.33
CA SER A 91 16.13 -11.01 15.03
C SER A 91 15.13 -10.31 14.09
N LYS A 92 15.58 -9.94 12.89
CA LYS A 92 14.73 -9.31 11.88
C LYS A 92 13.72 -10.30 11.30
N TYR A 93 14.17 -11.51 10.99
CA TYR A 93 13.30 -12.57 10.51
C TYR A 93 12.23 -12.92 11.54
N GLU A 94 12.60 -13.13 12.80
CA GLU A 94 11.66 -13.40 13.89
C GLU A 94 10.58 -12.32 14.00
N PHE A 95 10.98 -11.04 13.95
CA PHE A 95 10.03 -9.93 13.99
C PHE A 95 9.07 -9.93 12.80
N TRP A 96 9.59 -9.96 11.57
CA TRP A 96 8.74 -9.84 10.38
C TRP A 96 7.90 -11.10 10.10
N SER A 97 8.42 -12.29 10.42
CA SER A 97 7.67 -13.55 10.31
C SER A 97 6.50 -13.60 11.31
N SER A 98 6.62 -12.97 12.49
CA SER A 98 5.50 -12.86 13.42
C SER A 98 4.30 -12.07 12.84
N LEU A 99 4.58 -11.14 11.91
CA LEU A 99 3.57 -10.31 11.24
C LEU A 99 3.13 -10.89 9.89
N ALA A 100 3.91 -11.80 9.31
CA ALA A 100 3.66 -12.42 8.01
C ALA A 100 4.19 -13.88 8.03
N PRO A 101 3.45 -14.82 8.63
CA PRO A 101 3.93 -16.19 8.84
C PRO A 101 3.99 -17.03 7.56
N LEU A 102 3.22 -16.68 6.52
CA LEU A 102 3.15 -17.41 5.24
C LEU A 102 3.46 -16.49 4.05
N PRO A 103 4.68 -15.91 3.98
CA PRO A 103 4.97 -14.82 3.05
C PRO A 103 4.84 -15.23 1.58
N LEU A 104 5.29 -16.43 1.22
CA LEU A 104 5.22 -16.93 -0.16
C LEU A 104 3.77 -17.16 -0.60
N GLU A 105 2.98 -17.86 0.20
CA GLU A 105 1.60 -18.20 -0.13
C GLU A 105 0.73 -16.95 -0.29
N VAL A 106 0.88 -15.98 0.61
CA VAL A 106 0.12 -14.72 0.58
C VAL A 106 0.41 -13.93 -0.70
N VAL A 107 1.68 -13.78 -1.07
CA VAL A 107 2.07 -13.00 -2.26
C VAL A 107 1.66 -13.73 -3.54
N LEU A 108 1.82 -15.06 -3.61
CA LEU A 108 1.35 -15.85 -4.74
C LEU A 108 -0.17 -15.78 -4.91
N ALA A 109 -0.93 -15.87 -3.81
CA ALA A 109 -2.39 -15.73 -3.83
C ALA A 109 -2.81 -14.34 -4.32
N ALA A 110 -2.15 -13.27 -3.87
CA ALA A 110 -2.41 -11.91 -4.37
C ALA A 110 -2.13 -11.78 -5.87
N GLY A 111 -1.01 -12.34 -6.35
CA GLY A 111 -0.68 -12.37 -7.77
C GLY A 111 -1.63 -13.23 -8.62
N GLN A 112 -2.24 -14.26 -8.02
CA GLN A 112 -3.25 -15.11 -8.67
C GLN A 112 -4.61 -14.39 -8.73
N LYS A 113 -5.05 -13.75 -7.64
CA LYS A 113 -6.23 -12.87 -7.62
C LYS A 113 -6.11 -11.77 -8.68
N ALA A 114 -4.95 -11.12 -8.75
CA ALA A 114 -4.62 -10.11 -9.76
C ALA A 114 -4.56 -10.65 -11.20
N LYS A 115 -4.51 -11.96 -11.41
CA LYS A 115 -4.64 -12.58 -12.74
C LYS A 115 -6.11 -12.79 -13.11
N GLU A 116 -6.91 -13.27 -12.15
CA GLU A 116 -8.29 -13.72 -12.34
C GLU A 116 -9.32 -12.59 -12.45
N GLU A 117 -9.01 -11.39 -11.94
CA GLU A 117 -9.91 -10.21 -11.87
C GLU A 117 -10.45 -9.69 -13.24
N ASN A 118 -10.16 -10.38 -14.37
CA ASN A 118 -10.75 -10.10 -15.68
C ASN A 118 -12.06 -10.88 -15.97
N SER A 119 -12.57 -11.73 -15.06
CA SER A 119 -13.61 -12.72 -15.41
C SER A 119 -15.02 -12.48 -14.85
N VAL A 120 -15.26 -11.48 -14.00
CA VAL A 120 -16.60 -11.27 -13.43
C VAL A 120 -16.96 -9.80 -13.50
N ASP A 121 -18.01 -9.50 -14.26
CA ASP A 121 -18.81 -8.29 -14.15
C ASP A 121 -18.99 -7.92 -12.67
N LYS A 122 -19.12 -6.63 -12.36
CA LYS A 122 -19.54 -6.11 -11.05
C LYS A 122 -20.90 -6.70 -10.62
N ALA A 123 -20.92 -7.96 -10.26
CA ALA A 123 -21.94 -8.60 -9.45
C ALA A 123 -21.33 -8.65 -8.06
N ASP A 124 -22.02 -8.02 -7.12
CA ASP A 124 -21.79 -8.03 -5.68
C ASP A 124 -21.77 -9.49 -5.17
N ILE A 125 -20.66 -10.19 -5.40
CA ILE A 125 -20.42 -11.52 -4.86
C ILE A 125 -19.49 -11.31 -3.68
N GLU A 126 -20.15 -11.21 -2.52
CA GLU A 126 -19.67 -11.57 -1.20
C GLU A 126 -18.20 -11.27 -0.96
N GLU A 127 -17.99 -10.12 -0.32
CA GLU A 127 -16.84 -9.79 0.50
C GLU A 127 -16.26 -11.04 1.16
N GLY A 128 -15.20 -11.57 0.55
CA GLY A 128 -14.43 -12.68 1.09
C GLY A 128 -13.86 -12.29 2.45
N HIS A 129 -14.60 -12.68 3.49
CA HIS A 129 -14.20 -12.80 4.88
C HIS A 129 -13.03 -13.79 5.00
N GLY A 130 -11.84 -13.38 4.55
CA GLY A 130 -10.65 -14.25 4.57
C GLY A 130 -9.31 -13.54 4.78
N MET A 131 -9.24 -12.21 4.57
CA MET A 131 -8.01 -11.44 4.83
C MET A 131 -8.18 -10.32 5.87
N ASN A 132 -9.41 -9.93 6.19
CA ASN A 132 -9.68 -8.78 7.06
C ASN A 132 -9.39 -9.02 8.56
N ASP A 133 -9.16 -10.27 8.99
CA ASP A 133 -8.97 -10.61 10.42
C ASP A 133 -7.55 -11.07 10.79
N LEU A 134 -6.59 -11.00 9.88
CA LEU A 134 -5.18 -11.26 10.22
C LEU A 134 -4.52 -9.98 10.75
N LEU A 135 -4.77 -9.73 12.03
CA LEU A 135 -3.99 -8.93 12.97
C LEU A 135 -3.39 -7.61 12.42
N GLY A 136 -4.18 -6.55 12.63
CA GLY A 136 -3.79 -5.54 13.62
C GLY A 136 -2.73 -4.55 13.16
N GLU A 137 -3.17 -3.54 12.43
CA GLU A 137 -3.14 -2.12 12.85
C GLU A 137 -3.43 -1.27 11.60
N GLY A 138 -4.71 -0.94 11.39
CA GLY A 138 -5.23 -0.12 10.27
C GLY A 138 -4.78 1.33 10.28
N SER A 139 -3.61 1.60 10.85
CA SER A 139 -3.03 2.92 11.04
C SER A 139 -1.86 3.13 10.10
N ILE A 140 -1.66 4.38 9.70
CA ILE A 140 -0.48 4.86 8.99
C ILE A 140 0.84 4.49 9.68
N GLU A 141 0.84 4.23 10.99
CA GLU A 141 2.01 3.74 11.73
C GLU A 141 2.54 2.40 11.19
N SER A 142 1.63 1.48 10.86
CA SER A 142 2.00 0.20 10.25
C SER A 142 2.64 0.39 8.88
N MET A 143 2.14 1.34 8.08
CA MET A 143 2.74 1.73 6.80
C MET A 143 4.14 2.34 7.00
N LEU A 144 4.32 3.21 7.99
CA LEU A 144 5.63 3.81 8.28
C LEU A 144 6.66 2.77 8.75
N LEU A 145 6.21 1.81 9.56
CA LEU A 145 7.05 0.74 10.08
C LEU A 145 7.59 -0.16 8.95
N ILE A 146 6.75 -0.57 8.00
CA ILE A 146 7.18 -1.36 6.84
C ILE A 146 8.09 -0.56 5.92
N GLU A 147 7.82 0.73 5.71
CA GLU A 147 8.64 1.61 4.87
C GLU A 147 10.04 1.78 5.44
N LYS A 148 10.14 1.88 6.78
CA LYS A 148 11.43 1.86 7.48
C LYS A 148 12.16 0.53 7.26
N GLY A 149 11.45 -0.60 7.36
CA GLY A 149 12.02 -1.93 7.13
C GLY A 149 12.54 -2.11 5.70
N LEU A 150 11.76 -1.70 4.69
CA LEU A 150 12.16 -1.79 3.28
C LEU A 150 13.37 -0.89 2.97
N ARG A 151 13.42 0.32 3.55
CA ARG A 151 14.61 1.18 3.44
C ARG A 151 15.85 0.55 4.07
N GLU A 152 15.69 -0.15 5.19
CA GLU A 152 16.78 -0.87 5.83
C GLU A 152 17.30 -2.01 4.94
N LEU A 153 16.42 -2.84 4.36
CA LEU A 153 16.79 -3.87 3.37
C LEU A 153 17.58 -3.26 2.20
N ALA A 154 17.09 -2.16 1.64
CA ALA A 154 17.71 -1.47 0.51
C ALA A 154 19.07 -0.86 0.88
N LEU A 155 19.20 -0.24 2.05
CA LEU A 155 20.46 0.35 2.52
C LEU A 155 21.54 -0.72 2.71
N LEU A 156 21.15 -1.88 3.22
CA LEU A 156 22.02 -3.04 3.44
C LEU A 156 22.25 -3.89 2.19
N LYS A 157 21.63 -3.51 1.06
CA LYS A 157 21.67 -4.22 -0.23
C LYS A 157 21.38 -5.71 -0.08
N VAL A 158 20.38 -6.04 0.74
CA VAL A 158 20.02 -7.42 1.04
C VAL A 158 19.60 -8.18 -0.21
N GLU A 159 18.83 -7.55 -1.09
CA GLU A 159 18.37 -8.18 -2.34
C GLU A 159 19.54 -8.52 -3.27
N ASP A 160 20.50 -7.61 -3.44
CA ASP A 160 21.73 -7.85 -4.23
C ASP A 160 22.56 -8.99 -3.64
N ALA A 161 22.70 -9.03 -2.31
CA ALA A 161 23.46 -10.06 -1.60
C ALA A 161 22.81 -11.44 -1.74
N ILE A 162 21.48 -11.51 -1.62
CA ILE A 162 20.69 -12.74 -1.84
C ILE A 162 20.81 -13.18 -3.30
N LEU A 163 20.64 -12.28 -4.26
CA LEU A 163 20.78 -12.60 -5.68
C LEU A 163 22.16 -13.22 -5.99
N LEU A 164 23.22 -12.68 -5.39
CA LEU A 164 24.57 -13.23 -5.49
C LEU A 164 24.70 -14.60 -4.80
N ALA A 165 24.12 -14.78 -3.61
CA ALA A 165 24.16 -16.06 -2.88
C ALA A 165 23.44 -17.18 -3.65
N LEU A 166 22.20 -16.91 -4.11
CA LEU A 166 21.43 -17.83 -4.96
C LEU A 166 22.22 -18.21 -6.22
N ALA A 167 22.86 -17.21 -6.84
CA ALA A 167 23.70 -17.42 -8.01
C ALA A 167 24.95 -18.25 -7.75
N GLN A 168 25.56 -18.14 -6.57
CA GLN A 168 26.77 -18.87 -6.20
C GLN A 168 26.51 -20.34 -5.93
N HIS A 169 25.35 -20.71 -5.37
CA HIS A 169 24.92 -22.10 -5.20
C HIS A 169 24.81 -22.88 -6.53
N ARG A 170 24.81 -22.18 -7.67
CA ARG A 170 24.91 -22.80 -9.01
C ARG A 170 26.31 -23.32 -9.35
N ARG A 171 27.39 -22.68 -8.88
CA ARG A 171 28.78 -22.99 -9.28
C ARG A 171 29.31 -24.37 -8.81
N PRO A 172 29.01 -24.86 -7.58
CA PRO A 172 29.40 -26.20 -7.17
C PRO A 172 28.75 -27.31 -8.00
N ASN A 173 27.50 -27.09 -8.47
CA ASN A 173 26.74 -28.08 -9.22
C ASN A 173 27.24 -28.23 -10.66
N LEU A 174 27.76 -27.16 -11.27
CA LEU A 174 28.37 -27.21 -12.60
C LEU A 174 29.71 -27.98 -12.61
N MET A 175 30.53 -27.81 -11.55
CA MET A 175 31.82 -28.54 -11.45
C MET A 175 31.65 -30.03 -11.15
N ARG A 176 30.56 -30.46 -10.51
CA ARG A 176 30.27 -31.89 -10.27
C ARG A 176 29.71 -32.60 -11.50
N SER A 177 29.05 -31.87 -12.40
CA SER A 177 28.55 -32.40 -13.67
C SER A 177 29.62 -32.44 -14.79
N GLY A 178 30.72 -31.69 -14.63
CA GLY A 178 31.82 -31.61 -15.59
C GLY A 178 32.87 -32.72 -15.57
N HIS A 179 32.65 -33.85 -14.88
CA HIS A 179 33.63 -34.93 -14.78
C HIS A 179 33.12 -36.26 -15.39
N SER A 180 33.02 -36.30 -16.72
CA SER A 180 33.22 -37.52 -17.52
C SER A 180 33.40 -37.23 -19.03
N ILE A 181 33.98 -36.09 -19.41
CA ILE A 181 34.47 -35.94 -20.79
C ILE A 181 35.92 -36.40 -20.78
N SER A 182 36.09 -37.66 -21.15
CA SER A 182 37.35 -38.25 -21.58
C SER A 182 38.13 -37.30 -22.47
N ASP A 183 39.45 -37.27 -22.24
CA ASP A 183 40.47 -36.72 -23.12
C ASP A 183 40.19 -37.00 -24.60
N ASP A 184 40.60 -36.05 -25.45
CA ASP A 184 40.49 -35.96 -26.91
C ASP A 184 39.10 -35.66 -27.50
N VAL A 185 38.80 -34.36 -27.74
CA VAL A 185 38.41 -33.83 -29.06
C VAL A 185 38.62 -32.30 -29.09
N LYS A 186 39.33 -31.85 -30.12
CA LYS A 186 39.60 -30.48 -30.59
C LYS A 186 38.53 -29.42 -30.26
N LEU A 187 39.00 -28.27 -29.76
CA LEU A 187 38.28 -27.00 -29.70
C LEU A 187 37.82 -26.55 -31.11
N PRO A 188 36.57 -26.08 -31.26
CA PRO A 188 36.24 -25.06 -32.24
C PRO A 188 36.08 -23.72 -31.53
N ILE A 189 37.01 -22.82 -31.83
CA ILE A 189 36.83 -21.37 -31.70
C ILE A 189 35.84 -20.98 -32.81
N GLU A 190 34.57 -20.73 -32.48
CA GLU A 190 33.71 -19.87 -33.29
C GLU A 190 32.51 -19.42 -32.45
N GLY A 191 32.28 -18.11 -32.39
CA GLY A 191 31.17 -17.53 -31.62
C GLY A 191 29.84 -18.07 -32.11
N GLN A 192 29.17 -18.88 -31.30
CA GLN A 192 27.74 -19.16 -31.38
C GLN A 192 27.33 -19.97 -30.14
N LYS A 193 27.12 -19.28 -29.02
CA LYS A 193 26.22 -19.79 -27.99
C LYS A 193 25.39 -18.60 -27.53
N TYR A 194 24.24 -18.45 -28.18
CA TYR A 194 23.07 -17.87 -27.52
C TYR A 194 23.10 -18.38 -26.09
N ILE A 195 23.09 -17.48 -25.11
CA ILE A 195 23.02 -17.87 -23.70
C ILE A 195 21.70 -18.64 -23.58
N GLU A 196 21.81 -19.96 -23.65
CA GLU A 196 20.66 -20.86 -23.62
C GLU A 196 20.05 -20.70 -22.23
N ALA A 197 18.77 -20.34 -22.20
CA ALA A 197 18.07 -20.13 -20.96
C ALA A 197 18.13 -21.43 -20.15
N PHE A 198 18.82 -21.42 -19.02
CA PHE A 198 18.91 -22.59 -18.16
C PHE A 198 17.79 -22.60 -17.12
N GLU A 199 17.47 -23.79 -16.63
CA GLU A 199 16.50 -24.01 -15.56
C GLU A 199 17.06 -23.55 -14.21
N LEU A 200 16.22 -22.87 -13.43
CA LEU A 200 16.57 -22.37 -12.11
C LEU A 200 16.48 -23.46 -11.05
N ASN A 201 17.26 -23.34 -9.97
CA ASN A 201 17.06 -24.20 -8.81
C ASN A 201 15.74 -23.86 -8.10
N GLN A 202 15.30 -24.70 -7.16
CA GLN A 202 14.01 -24.51 -6.48
C GLN A 202 13.88 -23.15 -5.79
N GLU A 203 14.93 -22.71 -5.10
CA GLU A 203 14.94 -21.46 -4.34
C GLU A 203 14.90 -20.23 -5.26
N GLU A 204 15.67 -20.26 -6.34
CA GLU A 204 15.66 -19.25 -7.40
C GLU A 204 14.30 -19.21 -8.12
N SER A 205 13.74 -20.37 -8.42
CA SER A 205 12.42 -20.51 -9.02
C SER A 205 11.36 -19.88 -8.13
N GLU A 206 11.35 -20.18 -6.83
CA GLU A 206 10.42 -19.57 -5.88
C GLU A 206 10.57 -18.05 -5.79
N ASP A 207 11.81 -17.54 -5.81
CA ASP A 207 12.06 -16.10 -5.81
C ASP A 207 11.51 -15.42 -7.08
N VAL A 208 11.69 -16.04 -8.24
CA VAL A 208 11.10 -15.56 -9.50
C VAL A 208 9.59 -15.54 -9.43
N HIS A 209 8.94 -16.63 -8.98
CA HIS A 209 7.48 -16.66 -8.87
C HIS A 209 6.95 -15.61 -7.87
N PHE A 210 7.65 -15.42 -6.75
CA PHE A 210 7.31 -14.41 -5.75
C PHE A 210 7.34 -13.00 -6.36
N LYS A 211 8.40 -12.67 -7.11
CA LYS A 211 8.54 -11.38 -7.80
C LYS A 211 7.54 -11.21 -8.96
N GLN A 212 7.26 -12.26 -9.72
CA GLN A 212 6.22 -12.24 -10.76
C GLN A 212 4.83 -11.96 -10.15
N ALA A 213 4.52 -12.57 -9.02
CA ALA A 213 3.26 -12.33 -8.31
C ALA A 213 3.16 -10.88 -7.81
N TRP A 214 4.25 -10.33 -7.28
CA TRP A 214 4.36 -8.91 -6.92
C TRP A 214 4.09 -8.00 -8.14
N LEU A 215 4.75 -8.26 -9.26
CA LEU A 215 4.60 -7.49 -10.49
C LEU A 215 3.17 -7.54 -11.04
N LYS A 216 2.54 -8.72 -11.06
CA LYS A 216 1.12 -8.86 -11.45
C LYS A 216 0.20 -8.02 -10.56
N TYR A 217 0.40 -8.06 -9.25
CA TYR A 217 -0.41 -7.30 -8.29
C TYR A 217 -0.31 -5.79 -8.55
N PHE A 218 0.91 -5.24 -8.62
CA PHE A 218 1.09 -3.81 -8.79
C PHE A 218 0.63 -3.29 -10.15
N TRP A 219 0.89 -4.04 -11.24
CA TRP A 219 0.39 -3.65 -12.56
C TRP A 219 -1.13 -3.75 -12.67
N ARG A 220 -1.75 -4.76 -12.04
CA ARG A 220 -3.21 -4.85 -11.94
C ARG A 220 -3.78 -3.65 -11.20
N ARG A 221 -3.20 -3.31 -10.06
CA ARG A 221 -3.66 -2.17 -9.26
C ARG A 221 -3.47 -0.85 -10.00
N ALA A 222 -2.34 -0.67 -10.68
CA ALA A 222 -2.11 0.49 -11.54
C ALA A 222 -3.20 0.61 -12.62
N LYS A 223 -3.60 -0.52 -13.23
CA LYS A 223 -4.69 -0.56 -14.22
C LYS A 223 -6.02 -0.13 -13.61
N ASN A 224 -6.37 -0.66 -12.45
CA ASN A 224 -7.63 -0.36 -11.76
C ASN A 224 -7.75 1.14 -11.41
N HIS A 225 -6.62 1.80 -11.12
CA HIS A 225 -6.53 3.24 -10.84
C HIS A 225 -6.27 4.12 -12.08
N GLY A 226 -6.21 3.53 -13.28
CA GLY A 226 -5.99 4.26 -14.53
C GLY A 226 -4.62 4.93 -14.64
N LEU A 227 -3.60 4.36 -14.00
CA LEU A 227 -2.21 4.83 -14.04
C LEU A 227 -1.45 4.22 -15.23
N GLU A 228 -0.48 4.97 -15.78
CA GLU A 228 0.38 4.52 -16.89
C GLU A 228 -0.39 3.84 -18.05
N GLN A 229 -1.49 4.47 -18.49
CA GLN A 229 -2.47 3.89 -19.43
C GLN A 229 -1.86 3.45 -20.77
N ASP A 230 -0.73 4.04 -21.16
CA ASP A 230 0.01 3.73 -22.37
C ASP A 230 0.75 2.38 -22.31
N ILE A 231 1.13 1.91 -21.12
CA ILE A 231 1.95 0.69 -20.95
C ILE A 231 1.33 -0.36 -20.02
N VAL A 232 0.38 0.02 -19.17
CA VAL A 232 -0.15 -0.84 -18.09
C VAL A 232 -0.75 -2.15 -18.62
N ASP A 233 -1.49 -2.10 -19.73
CA ASP A 233 -2.10 -3.28 -20.34
C ASP A 233 -1.04 -4.22 -20.92
N GLU A 234 -0.04 -3.69 -21.62
CA GLU A 234 1.08 -4.47 -22.16
C GLU A 234 1.83 -5.18 -21.02
N ARG A 235 2.17 -4.43 -19.96
CA ARG A 235 2.92 -4.96 -18.81
C ARG A 235 2.13 -5.98 -18.02
N LEU A 236 0.86 -5.72 -17.74
CA LEU A 236 0.00 -6.67 -17.03
C LEU A 236 -0.16 -7.97 -17.84
N GLN A 237 -0.41 -7.88 -19.15
CA GLN A 237 -0.52 -9.08 -20.01
C GLN A 237 0.80 -9.86 -20.07
N PHE A 238 1.93 -9.16 -20.17
CA PHE A 238 3.25 -9.79 -20.11
C PHE A 238 3.39 -10.67 -18.85
N TRP A 239 3.13 -10.11 -17.66
CA TRP A 239 3.26 -10.87 -16.41
C TRP A 239 2.19 -11.95 -16.21
N ILE A 240 0.98 -11.78 -16.75
CA ILE A 240 -0.06 -12.83 -16.72
C ILE A 240 0.35 -14.06 -17.54
N ASN A 241 1.02 -13.83 -18.66
CA ASN A 241 1.46 -14.89 -19.58
C ASN A 241 2.71 -15.62 -19.06
N HIS A 242 3.53 -14.97 -18.23
CA HIS A 242 4.64 -15.60 -17.51
C HIS A 242 4.11 -16.38 -16.29
N GLY A 243 3.96 -17.71 -16.45
CA GLY A 243 3.52 -18.61 -15.37
C GLY A 243 2.99 -19.98 -15.83
N THR A 244 3.02 -20.26 -17.14
CA THR A 244 2.60 -21.55 -17.72
C THR A 244 3.74 -22.57 -17.84
N ARG A 245 4.98 -22.15 -17.62
CA ARG A 245 6.20 -22.97 -17.72
C ARG A 245 7.11 -22.75 -16.50
N PRO A 246 8.00 -23.71 -16.19
CA PRO A 246 9.04 -23.49 -15.20
C PRO A 246 9.89 -22.24 -15.52
N PRO A 247 10.23 -21.42 -14.53
CA PRO A 247 11.00 -20.21 -14.74
C PRO A 247 12.45 -20.54 -15.11
N THR A 248 12.99 -19.73 -16.00
CA THR A 248 14.34 -19.85 -16.54
C THR A 248 15.21 -18.68 -16.06
N SER A 249 16.51 -18.78 -16.32
CA SER A 249 17.45 -17.67 -16.12
C SER A 249 17.05 -16.35 -16.78
N HIS A 250 16.30 -16.37 -17.89
CA HIS A 250 15.75 -15.16 -18.49
C HIS A 250 14.62 -14.56 -17.63
N ASP A 251 13.73 -15.40 -17.10
CA ASP A 251 12.66 -14.95 -16.20
C ASP A 251 13.24 -14.29 -14.94
N ALA A 252 14.37 -14.79 -14.43
CA ALA A 252 15.11 -14.15 -13.33
C ALA A 252 15.61 -12.74 -13.68
N VAL A 253 16.07 -12.51 -14.91
CA VAL A 253 16.47 -11.16 -15.36
C VAL A 253 15.26 -10.27 -15.59
N ASP A 254 14.17 -10.82 -16.14
CA ASP A 254 12.96 -10.08 -16.44
C ASP A 254 12.31 -9.54 -15.16
N VAL A 255 12.22 -10.34 -14.09
CA VAL A 255 11.65 -9.88 -12.82
C VAL A 255 12.44 -8.72 -12.22
N GLU A 256 13.77 -8.75 -12.26
CA GLU A 256 14.61 -7.63 -11.79
C GLU A 256 14.34 -6.36 -12.61
N ARG A 257 14.22 -6.50 -13.94
CA ARG A 257 13.88 -5.37 -14.81
C ARG A 257 12.49 -4.82 -14.50
N GLY A 258 11.52 -5.69 -14.27
CA GLY A 258 10.15 -5.30 -13.92
C GLY A 258 10.09 -4.53 -12.60
N LEU A 259 10.82 -4.99 -11.57
CA LEU A 259 10.87 -4.29 -10.28
C LEU A 259 11.56 -2.92 -10.41
N LEU A 260 12.64 -2.84 -11.17
CA LEU A 260 13.30 -1.56 -11.48
C LEU A 260 12.39 -0.61 -12.26
N GLU A 261 11.57 -1.13 -13.18
CA GLU A 261 10.59 -0.34 -13.93
C GLU A 261 9.51 0.23 -13.01
N LEU A 262 8.90 -0.59 -12.14
CA LEU A 262 7.94 -0.13 -11.13
C LEU A 262 8.52 1.00 -10.27
N LYS A 263 9.76 0.85 -9.81
CA LYS A 263 10.46 1.85 -9.01
C LYS A 263 10.75 3.12 -9.79
N LYS A 264 11.18 3.00 -11.05
CA LYS A 264 11.52 4.13 -11.92
C LYS A 264 10.28 4.97 -12.25
N LEU A 265 9.14 4.33 -12.48
CA LEU A 265 7.86 5.00 -12.71
C LEU A 265 7.23 5.50 -11.40
N GLY A 266 7.71 5.02 -10.26
CA GLY A 266 7.17 5.40 -8.96
C GLY A 266 5.73 4.91 -8.75
N ILE A 267 5.39 3.74 -9.31
CA ILE A 267 4.02 3.19 -9.31
C ILE A 267 3.42 3.15 -7.90
N GLU A 268 4.18 2.71 -6.90
CA GLU A 268 3.72 2.66 -5.50
C GLU A 268 3.30 4.03 -4.97
N ASN A 269 4.10 5.08 -5.26
CA ASN A 269 3.77 6.44 -4.85
C ASN A 269 2.57 6.99 -5.63
N GLN A 270 2.45 6.68 -6.92
CA GLN A 270 1.27 7.06 -7.70
C GLN A 270 0.00 6.39 -7.16
N LEU A 271 0.07 5.10 -6.82
CA LEU A 271 -1.04 4.35 -6.21
C LEU A 271 -1.44 4.92 -4.86
N TRP A 272 -0.47 5.21 -3.99
CA TRP A 272 -0.72 5.88 -2.70
C TRP A 272 -1.47 7.21 -2.90
N GLN A 273 -1.02 8.03 -3.86
CA GLN A 273 -1.69 9.30 -4.15
C GLN A 273 -3.09 9.12 -4.74
N ALA A 274 -3.29 8.12 -5.61
CA ALA A 274 -4.59 7.81 -6.21
C ALA A 274 -5.60 7.40 -5.13
N THR A 275 -5.24 6.46 -4.26
CA THR A 275 -6.10 5.99 -3.16
C THR A 275 -6.41 7.12 -2.16
N ARG A 276 -5.48 8.05 -1.91
CA ARG A 276 -5.70 9.15 -0.96
C ARG A 276 -6.51 10.32 -1.53
N LYS A 277 -6.51 10.54 -2.85
CA LYS A 277 -7.37 11.54 -3.50
C LYS A 277 -8.86 11.24 -3.31
N GLU A 278 -9.23 9.96 -3.21
CA GLU A 278 -10.63 9.55 -2.97
C GLU A 278 -11.11 9.87 -1.54
N VAL A 279 -10.18 10.05 -0.61
CA VAL A 279 -10.46 10.35 0.81
C VAL A 279 -10.59 11.85 1.08
N ASP A 280 -10.22 12.71 0.12
CA ASP A 280 -10.25 14.17 0.31
C ASP A 280 -11.66 14.76 0.03
N PRO A 281 -12.33 15.37 1.03
CA PRO A 281 -13.68 15.90 0.86
C PRO A 281 -13.80 17.01 -0.20
N GLU A 282 -12.72 17.71 -0.57
CA GLU A 282 -12.76 18.72 -1.64
C GLU A 282 -13.03 18.11 -3.03
N GLY A 283 -12.68 16.85 -3.26
CA GLY A 283 -13.00 16.13 -4.51
C GLY A 283 -14.50 15.81 -4.65
N ILE A 284 -15.19 15.61 -3.52
CA ILE A 284 -16.64 15.38 -3.47
C ILE A 284 -17.40 16.67 -3.85
N TYR A 285 -16.93 17.83 -3.36
CA TYR A 285 -17.49 19.13 -3.74
C TYR A 285 -17.24 19.50 -5.22
N ALA A 286 -16.14 19.03 -5.82
CA ALA A 286 -15.86 19.24 -7.24
C ALA A 286 -16.74 18.37 -8.15
N LYS A 287 -17.02 17.10 -7.77
CA LYS A 287 -17.96 16.23 -8.51
C LYS A 287 -19.41 16.69 -8.39
N ALA A 288 -19.83 17.18 -7.21
CA ALA A 288 -21.18 17.70 -7.01
C ALA A 288 -21.48 19.01 -7.79
N LYS A 289 -20.44 19.78 -8.18
CA LYS A 289 -20.59 20.98 -9.02
C LYS A 289 -20.68 20.69 -10.53
N LEU A 290 -20.40 19.46 -10.96
CA LEU A 290 -20.37 19.08 -12.38
C LEU A 290 -21.66 18.38 -12.87
N GLN A 291 -22.62 18.11 -11.99
CA GLN A 291 -24.01 17.84 -12.37
C GLN A 291 -24.83 19.10 -12.11
N PRO A 292 -25.07 19.96 -13.11
CA PRO A 292 -26.19 20.87 -13.02
C PRO A 292 -27.46 20.01 -13.08
N ASP A 293 -28.33 20.19 -12.08
CA ASP A 293 -29.73 19.73 -12.13
C ASP A 293 -30.36 20.21 -13.45
N SER A 294 -30.38 19.34 -14.45
CA SER A 294 -31.33 19.43 -15.54
C SER A 294 -32.57 18.66 -15.09
N ASP A 295 -33.51 19.37 -14.47
CA ASP A 295 -34.96 19.10 -14.54
C ASP A 295 -35.72 20.18 -13.74
N ILE A 296 -36.04 21.29 -14.42
CA ILE A 296 -37.30 22.05 -14.27
C ILE A 296 -37.77 22.41 -15.68
#